data_AF-A0A351HXP1-F1
#
_entry.id   AF-A0A351HXP1-F1
#
_cell.length_a   1.000
_cell.length_b   1.000
_cell.length_c   1.000
_cell.angle_alpha   90.00
_cell.angle_beta   90.00
_cell.angle_gamma   90.00
#
_symmetry.space_group_name_H-M   'P 1'
#
loop_
_entity.id
_entity.type
_entity.pdbx_description
1 polymer ?
#
loop_
_entity_poly.entity_id
_entity_poly.type
_entity_poly.pdbx_seq_one_letter_code
_entity_poly.pdbx_strand_id
1 'polypeptide(L)'
;IVYGDLLQRVVSGTRPYELHPGSTEELYQHWRKKIKAGMKNGNLRDFKENVRAIVNEFDALPRSDKKLPKVAIVGEILVKYHPTANNNLQAVLEAEGAEVVMPDLMDFFLYCCYNQVFKYEELSGKRKSMKSAKLIIQLLEYSRKNMKSALEASTHFHAPSTIEKKAKKAQELISLGNQGGEGWFLTAEMMELIDDGVENIVCVQPFACLPNHVMGKGMIKPIRQRYPLANIAPIDYDPGASEVNQLNRIKLMMETAKRNLDRKS
;
A
#
# COMPACT_ATOMS: atom_id res chain seq x y z
N ILE A 1 -1.92 -12.55 7.03
CA ILE A 1 -2.27 -11.30 6.30
C ILE A 1 -2.19 -10.11 7.25
N VAL A 2 -3.09 -9.94 8.22
CA VAL A 2 -3.10 -8.76 9.11
C VAL A 2 -1.75 -8.44 9.77
N TYR A 3 -1.04 -9.45 10.33
CA TYR A 3 0.31 -9.22 10.87
C TYR A 3 1.33 -8.77 9.82
N GLY A 4 1.25 -9.31 8.60
CA GLY A 4 2.15 -8.94 7.52
C GLY A 4 1.92 -7.49 7.10
N ASP A 5 0.67 -7.11 6.87
CA ASP A 5 0.28 -5.74 6.53
C ASP A 5 0.69 -4.75 7.64
N LEU A 6 0.43 -5.10 8.91
CA LEU A 6 0.82 -4.29 10.06
C LEU A 6 2.34 -4.12 10.13
N LEU A 7 3.11 -5.22 10.09
CA LEU A 7 4.56 -5.17 10.21
C LEU A 7 5.19 -4.40 9.05
N GLN A 8 4.70 -4.60 7.83
CA GLN A 8 5.16 -3.83 6.68
C GLN A 8 4.98 -2.32 6.90
N ARG A 9 3.78 -1.92 7.34
CA ARG A 9 3.45 -0.51 7.58
C ARG A 9 4.32 0.12 8.66
N VAL A 10 4.41 -0.52 9.83
CA VAL A 10 5.17 0.06 10.94
C VAL A 10 6.67 0.05 10.69
N VAL A 11 7.21 -0.98 10.04
CA VAL A 11 8.64 -1.05 9.71
C VAL A 11 9.01 0.05 8.71
N SER A 12 8.28 0.15 7.60
CA SER A 12 8.57 1.18 6.58
C SER A 12 8.37 2.61 7.10
N GLY A 13 7.38 2.83 7.98
CA GLY A 13 7.13 4.13 8.60
C GLY A 13 8.02 4.47 9.81
N THR A 14 8.90 3.56 10.25
CA THR A 14 9.81 3.78 11.39
C THR A 14 11.27 3.80 10.95
N ARG A 15 11.70 2.83 10.13
CA ARG A 15 13.09 2.64 9.70
C ARG A 15 13.77 3.92 9.20
N PRO A 16 13.19 4.73 8.31
CA PRO A 16 13.89 5.91 7.77
C PRO A 16 14.06 7.03 8.81
N TYR A 17 13.37 6.92 9.96
CA TYR A 17 13.43 7.88 11.06
C TYR A 17 14.21 7.36 12.26
N GLU A 18 14.68 6.12 12.29
CA GLU A 18 15.29 5.55 13.50
C GLU A 18 16.54 6.33 13.94
N LEU A 19 16.61 6.66 15.23
CA LEU A 19 17.74 7.42 15.79
C LEU A 19 19.00 6.55 15.89
N HIS A 20 18.82 5.28 16.22
CA HIS A 20 19.86 4.28 16.32
C HIS A 20 19.72 3.28 15.17
N PRO A 21 20.69 3.23 14.24
CA PRO A 21 20.61 2.32 13.09
C PRO A 21 20.42 0.86 13.52
N GLY A 22 19.43 0.18 12.94
CA GLY A 22 19.07 -1.20 13.21
C GLY A 22 18.01 -1.41 14.29
N SER A 23 17.59 -0.40 15.04
CA SER A 23 16.56 -0.56 16.09
C SER A 23 15.21 -1.03 15.55
N THR A 24 14.80 -0.55 14.38
CA THR A 24 13.56 -0.98 13.74
C THR A 24 13.63 -2.46 13.35
N GLU A 25 14.78 -2.91 12.84
CA GLU A 25 15.00 -4.29 12.43
C GLU A 25 15.05 -5.24 13.62
N GLU A 26 15.69 -4.84 14.72
CA GLU A 26 15.72 -5.61 15.96
C GLU A 26 14.31 -5.85 16.50
N LEU A 27 13.51 -4.78 16.58
CA LEU A 27 12.12 -4.85 17.04
C LEU A 27 11.26 -5.70 16.09
N TYR A 28 11.45 -5.56 14.78
CA TYR A 28 10.79 -6.42 13.79
C TYR A 28 11.12 -7.90 14.00
N GLN A 29 12.40 -8.26 14.17
CA GLN A 29 12.79 -9.64 14.38
C GLN A 29 12.28 -10.21 15.71
N HIS A 30 12.21 -9.39 16.77
CA HIS A 30 11.57 -9.76 18.02
C HIS A 30 10.11 -10.17 17.80
N TRP A 31 9.31 -9.28 17.21
CA TRP A 31 7.90 -9.52 16.96
C TRP A 31 7.66 -10.68 15.99
N ARG A 32 8.46 -10.77 14.93
CA ARG A 32 8.39 -11.88 13.97
C ARG A 32 8.58 -13.23 14.65
N LYS A 33 9.57 -13.36 15.55
CA LYS A 33 9.80 -14.60 16.31
C LYS A 33 8.62 -14.91 17.23
N LYS A 34 8.12 -13.92 17.98
CA LYS A 34 6.98 -14.06 18.90
C LYS A 34 5.69 -14.47 18.17
N ILE A 35 5.36 -13.80 17.07
CA ILE A 35 4.20 -14.13 16.22
C ILE A 35 4.34 -15.55 15.66
N LYS A 36 5.52 -15.91 15.12
CA LYS A 36 5.76 -17.25 14.57
C LYS A 36 5.57 -18.35 15.61
N ALA A 37 5.99 -18.12 16.85
CA ALA A 37 5.76 -19.07 17.95
C ALA A 37 4.26 -19.15 18.32
N GLY A 38 3.58 -18.01 18.45
CA GLY A 38 2.18 -17.94 18.85
C GLY A 38 1.17 -18.42 17.79
N MET A 39 1.52 -18.37 16.50
CA MET A 39 0.62 -18.78 15.41
C MET A 39 0.18 -20.25 15.49
N LYS A 40 0.94 -21.12 16.16
CA LYS A 40 0.56 -22.54 16.34
C LYS A 40 -0.72 -22.72 17.15
N ASN A 41 -1.03 -21.78 18.03
CA ASN A 41 -2.12 -21.92 19.01
C ASN A 41 -3.38 -21.13 18.62
N GLY A 42 -3.31 -20.23 17.63
CA GLY A 42 -4.49 -19.54 17.06
C GLY A 42 -5.28 -18.65 18.03
N ASN A 43 -4.68 -18.15 19.12
CA ASN A 43 -5.39 -17.39 20.15
C ASN A 43 -5.72 -15.95 19.71
N LEU A 44 -7.02 -15.66 19.62
CA LEU A 44 -7.57 -14.33 19.26
C LEU A 44 -7.24 -13.23 20.28
N ARG A 45 -7.10 -13.58 21.57
CA ARG A 45 -6.72 -12.62 22.61
C ARG A 45 -5.28 -12.17 22.41
N ASP A 46 -4.37 -13.14 22.26
CA ASP A 46 -2.96 -12.86 21.99
C ASP A 46 -2.81 -12.06 20.69
N PHE A 47 -3.61 -12.38 19.67
CA PHE A 47 -3.63 -11.62 18.43
C PHE A 47 -3.91 -10.13 18.66
N LYS A 48 -4.98 -9.83 19.39
CA LYS A 48 -5.39 -8.46 19.71
C LYS A 48 -4.37 -7.71 20.58
N GLU A 49 -3.82 -8.38 21.59
CA GLU A 49 -2.81 -7.81 22.49
C GLU A 49 -1.51 -7.53 21.72
N ASN A 50 -1.04 -8.47 20.90
CA ASN A 50 0.14 -8.31 20.06
C ASN A 50 -0.01 -7.17 19.05
N VAL A 51 -1.15 -7.05 18.36
CA VAL A 51 -1.37 -5.96 17.39
C VAL A 51 -1.23 -4.59 18.04
N ARG A 52 -1.80 -4.39 19.23
CA ARG A 52 -1.68 -3.13 19.98
C ARG A 52 -0.26 -2.88 20.45
N ALA A 53 0.39 -3.90 20.99
CA ALA A 53 1.76 -3.80 21.47
C ALA A 53 2.75 -3.48 20.34
N ILE A 54 2.59 -4.10 19.17
CA ILE A 54 3.39 -3.78 17.98
C ILE A 54 3.26 -2.29 17.65
N VAL A 55 2.04 -1.78 17.47
CA VAL A 55 1.85 -0.36 17.12
C VAL A 55 2.51 0.54 18.17
N ASN A 56 2.23 0.31 19.46
CA ASN A 56 2.75 1.14 20.55
C ASN A 56 4.29 1.11 20.64
N GLU A 57 4.92 -0.05 20.48
CA GLU A 57 6.37 -0.17 20.57
C GLU A 57 7.08 0.49 19.38
N PHE A 58 6.52 0.38 18.16
CA PHE A 58 7.06 1.07 17.00
C PHE A 58 6.79 2.59 17.00
N ASP A 59 5.69 3.03 17.63
CA ASP A 59 5.40 4.47 17.86
C ASP A 59 6.40 5.06 18.87
N ALA A 60 6.74 4.31 19.92
CA ALA A 60 7.62 4.74 21.00
C ALA A 60 9.12 4.62 20.68
N LEU A 61 9.49 4.02 19.54
CA LEU A 61 10.89 3.92 19.13
C LEU A 61 11.50 5.33 18.96
N PRO A 62 12.73 5.58 19.47
CA PRO A 62 13.41 6.85 19.27
C PRO A 62 13.58 7.19 17.78
N ARG A 63 13.06 8.36 17.39
CA ARG A 63 13.01 8.83 16.00
C ARG A 63 13.68 10.19 15.85
N SER A 64 14.18 10.46 14.64
CA SER A 64 14.62 11.78 14.21
C SER A 64 13.44 12.62 13.72
N ASP A 65 13.50 13.93 13.94
CA ASP A 65 12.48 14.90 13.49
C ASP A 65 12.63 15.29 12.00
N LYS A 66 13.41 14.53 11.22
CA LYS A 66 13.63 14.79 9.81
C LYS A 66 12.30 14.65 9.05
N LYS A 67 12.03 15.54 8.11
CA LYS A 67 10.94 15.38 7.15
C LYS A 67 11.49 14.69 5.91
N LEU A 68 10.87 13.57 5.53
CA LEU A 68 11.27 12.80 4.34
C LEU A 68 10.13 12.79 3.31
N PRO A 69 10.43 12.75 2.01
CA PRO A 69 9.41 12.55 1.00
C PRO A 69 8.80 11.16 1.17
N LYS A 70 7.47 11.11 1.26
CA LYS A 70 6.73 9.85 1.22
C LYS A 70 6.56 9.38 -0.22
N VAL A 71 6.88 8.12 -0.48
CA VAL A 71 6.75 7.48 -1.79
C VAL A 71 5.97 6.19 -1.68
N ALA A 72 4.86 6.09 -2.40
CA ALA A 72 4.09 4.88 -2.47
C ALA A 72 4.59 3.91 -3.54
N ILE A 73 4.54 2.61 -3.27
CA ILE A 73 4.67 1.56 -4.28
C ILE A 73 3.29 0.96 -4.54
N VAL A 74 2.79 1.09 -5.77
CA VAL A 74 1.49 0.56 -6.21
C VAL A 74 1.68 -0.23 -7.51
N GLY A 75 0.68 -1.01 -7.91
CA GLY A 75 0.69 -1.73 -9.18
C GLY A 75 0.46 -3.21 -9.00
N GLU A 76 1.05 -4.01 -9.88
CA GLU A 76 0.79 -5.46 -9.93
C GLU A 76 1.21 -6.15 -8.63
N ILE A 77 0.36 -7.05 -8.11
CA ILE A 77 0.53 -7.66 -6.78
C ILE A 77 1.89 -8.34 -6.57
N LEU A 78 2.38 -9.17 -7.50
CA LEU A 78 3.66 -9.85 -7.37
C LEU A 78 4.82 -8.86 -7.42
N VAL A 79 4.83 -7.95 -8.41
CA VAL A 79 5.90 -6.96 -8.57
C VAL A 79 5.91 -5.97 -7.41
N LYS A 80 4.76 -5.65 -6.81
CA LYS A 80 4.65 -4.77 -5.64
C LYS A 80 5.32 -5.37 -4.41
N TYR A 81 5.03 -6.62 -4.08
CA TYR A 81 5.46 -7.24 -2.80
C TYR A 81 6.73 -8.09 -2.88
N HIS A 82 7.13 -8.57 -4.06
CA HIS A 82 8.28 -9.47 -4.17
C HIS A 82 9.57 -8.69 -4.51
N PRO A 83 10.56 -8.60 -3.61
CA PRO A 83 11.75 -7.76 -3.83
C PRO A 83 12.55 -8.13 -5.08
N THR A 84 12.68 -9.43 -5.39
CA THR A 84 13.36 -9.88 -6.61
C THR A 84 12.60 -9.54 -7.88
N ALA A 85 11.28 -9.32 -7.81
CA ALA A 85 10.48 -8.97 -8.99
C ALA A 85 10.57 -7.48 -9.34
N ASN A 86 11.03 -6.65 -8.40
CA ASN A 86 11.13 -5.20 -8.56
C ASN A 86 12.54 -4.64 -8.28
N ASN A 87 13.57 -5.47 -8.38
CA ASN A 87 14.97 -5.09 -8.13
C ASN A 87 15.17 -4.39 -6.76
N ASN A 88 14.50 -4.89 -5.72
CA ASN A 88 14.53 -4.35 -4.35
C ASN A 88 14.13 -2.87 -4.27
N LEU A 89 13.10 -2.46 -5.01
CA LEU A 89 12.65 -1.08 -5.12
C LEU A 89 12.51 -0.35 -3.77
N GLN A 90 11.97 -1.03 -2.74
CA GLN A 90 11.83 -0.42 -1.41
C GLN A 90 13.20 0.02 -0.84
N ALA A 91 14.22 -0.83 -0.92
CA ALA A 91 15.56 -0.49 -0.44
C ALA A 91 16.20 0.64 -1.25
N VAL A 92 15.95 0.67 -2.56
CA VAL A 92 16.42 1.76 -3.45
C VAL A 92 15.80 3.08 -3.03
N LEU A 93 14.48 3.13 -2.80
CA LEU A 93 13.78 4.34 -2.37
C LEU A 93 14.22 4.80 -0.97
N GLU A 94 14.35 3.87 -0.03
CA GLU A 94 14.87 4.17 1.32
C GLU A 94 16.31 4.73 1.25
N ALA A 95 17.17 4.17 0.39
CA ALA A 95 18.54 4.68 0.17
C ALA A 95 18.58 6.08 -0.47
N GLU A 96 17.58 6.41 -1.30
CA GLU A 96 17.40 7.76 -1.86
C GLU A 96 16.80 8.76 -0.85
N GLY A 97 16.47 8.31 0.37
CA GLY A 97 15.95 9.13 1.47
C GLY A 97 14.43 9.24 1.51
N ALA A 98 13.70 8.25 1.00
CA ALA A 98 12.23 8.21 1.07
C ALA A 98 11.70 7.46 2.29
N GLU A 99 10.56 7.89 2.81
CA GLU A 99 9.66 7.02 3.56
C GLU A 99 8.79 6.24 2.56
N VAL A 100 8.93 4.91 2.53
CA VAL A 100 8.17 4.07 1.61
C VAL A 100 6.81 3.72 2.22
N VAL A 101 5.75 3.91 1.44
CA VAL A 101 4.38 3.54 1.82
C VAL A 101 3.89 2.42 0.90
N MET A 102 3.42 1.32 1.46
CA MET A 102 2.85 0.23 0.67
C MET A 102 1.43 -0.08 1.14
N PRO A 103 0.43 -0.07 0.25
CA PRO A 103 -0.92 -0.49 0.59
C PRO A 103 -1.00 -1.93 1.11
N ASP A 104 -2.05 -2.23 1.86
CA ASP A 104 -2.27 -3.53 2.49
C ASP A 104 -2.62 -4.61 1.45
N LEU A 105 -2.06 -5.81 1.61
CA LEU A 105 -2.41 -6.94 0.76
C LEU A 105 -3.88 -7.37 0.97
N MET A 106 -4.41 -7.16 2.18
CA MET A 106 -5.83 -7.40 2.48
C MET A 106 -6.78 -6.66 1.53
N ASP A 107 -6.41 -5.46 1.09
CA ASP A 107 -7.26 -4.63 0.24
C ASP A 107 -7.50 -5.26 -1.14
N PHE A 108 -6.53 -6.02 -1.66
CA PHE A 108 -6.70 -6.77 -2.90
C PHE A 108 -7.77 -7.86 -2.78
N PHE A 109 -7.82 -8.58 -1.66
CA PHE A 109 -8.88 -9.58 -1.41
C PHE A 109 -10.25 -8.93 -1.24
N LEU A 110 -10.30 -7.79 -0.56
CA LEU A 110 -11.53 -6.99 -0.44
C LEU A 110 -12.02 -6.52 -1.81
N TYR A 111 -11.12 -6.05 -2.67
CA TYR A 111 -11.40 -5.70 -4.06
C TYR A 111 -12.00 -6.88 -4.84
N CYS A 112 -11.38 -8.06 -4.80
CA CYS A 112 -11.89 -9.25 -5.48
C CYS A 112 -13.32 -9.61 -5.04
N CYS A 113 -13.62 -9.45 -3.75
CA CYS A 113 -14.97 -9.65 -3.22
C CYS A 113 -15.93 -8.55 -3.68
N TYR A 114 -15.51 -7.29 -3.60
CA TYR A 114 -16.35 -6.14 -3.96
C TYR A 114 -16.76 -6.18 -5.45
N ASN A 115 -15.89 -6.70 -6.32
CA ASN A 115 -16.23 -6.92 -7.73
C ASN A 115 -17.45 -7.83 -7.92
N GLN A 116 -17.72 -8.78 -7.01
CA GLN A 116 -18.92 -9.63 -7.09
C GLN A 116 -20.21 -8.86 -6.77
N VAL A 117 -20.11 -7.80 -5.99
CA VAL A 117 -21.22 -6.87 -5.72
C VAL A 117 -21.56 -6.13 -7.00
N PHE A 118 -20.56 -5.47 -7.61
CA PHE A 118 -20.73 -4.78 -8.88
C PHE A 118 -21.26 -5.70 -9.99
N LYS A 119 -20.72 -6.93 -10.11
CA LYS A 119 -21.18 -7.90 -11.10
C LYS A 119 -22.65 -8.27 -10.96
N TYR A 120 -23.21 -8.26 -9.76
CA TYR A 120 -24.64 -8.54 -9.57
C TYR A 120 -25.52 -7.31 -9.79
N GLU A 121 -25.04 -6.12 -9.41
CA GLU A 121 -25.82 -4.88 -9.47
C GLU A 121 -25.87 -4.32 -10.90
N GLU A 122 -24.77 -4.41 -11.65
CA GLU A 122 -24.61 -3.77 -12.97
C GLU A 122 -24.41 -4.75 -14.13
N LEU A 123 -24.19 -6.04 -13.85
CA LEU A 123 -23.95 -7.08 -14.85
C LEU A 123 -24.80 -8.34 -14.55
N SER A 124 -24.59 -9.42 -15.30
CA SER A 124 -25.32 -10.69 -15.17
C SER A 124 -24.83 -11.60 -14.03
N GLY A 125 -24.31 -11.03 -12.94
CA GLY A 125 -23.79 -11.75 -11.79
C GLY A 125 -24.88 -12.45 -10.98
N LYS A 126 -24.48 -13.44 -10.16
CA LYS A 126 -25.43 -14.21 -9.34
C LYS A 126 -25.62 -13.58 -7.96
N ARG A 127 -26.88 -13.48 -7.50
CA ARG A 127 -27.22 -12.97 -6.15
C ARG A 127 -26.52 -13.73 -5.02
N LYS A 128 -26.35 -15.05 -5.18
CA LYS A 128 -25.63 -15.90 -4.20
C LYS A 128 -24.16 -15.46 -4.05
N SER A 129 -23.47 -15.20 -5.16
CA SER A 129 -22.08 -14.72 -5.17
C SER A 129 -21.91 -13.36 -4.50
N MET A 130 -22.84 -12.43 -4.76
CA MET A 130 -22.84 -11.12 -4.10
C MET A 130 -23.02 -11.26 -2.58
N LYS A 131 -23.97 -12.09 -2.13
CA LYS A 131 -24.21 -12.33 -0.69
C LYS A 131 -23.00 -12.94 0.00
N SER A 132 -22.37 -13.95 -0.59
CA SER A 132 -21.15 -14.55 -0.04
C SER A 132 -20.00 -13.55 0.00
N ALA A 133 -19.85 -12.72 -1.05
CA ALA A 133 -18.80 -11.71 -1.08
C ALA A 133 -18.98 -10.64 -0.01
N LYS A 134 -20.22 -10.14 0.22
CA LYS A 134 -20.50 -9.19 1.31
C LYS A 134 -20.17 -9.79 2.69
N LEU A 135 -20.48 -11.08 2.90
CA LEU A 135 -20.11 -11.77 4.14
C LEU A 135 -18.59 -11.88 4.32
N ILE A 136 -17.86 -12.21 3.24
CA ILE A 136 -16.39 -12.29 3.27
C ILE A 136 -15.79 -10.91 3.55
N ILE A 137 -16.29 -9.84 2.92
CA ILE A 137 -15.85 -8.45 3.19
C ILE A 137 -16.01 -8.14 4.68
N GLN A 138 -17.18 -8.43 5.27
CA GLN A 138 -17.43 -8.21 6.69
C GLN A 138 -16.45 -9.00 7.58
N LEU A 139 -16.17 -10.26 7.24
CA LEU A 139 -15.22 -11.09 7.97
C LEU A 139 -13.78 -10.55 7.89
N LEU A 140 -13.33 -10.16 6.70
CA LEU A 140 -12.00 -9.60 6.48
C LEU A 140 -11.84 -8.25 7.20
N GLU A 141 -12.82 -7.35 7.10
CA GLU A 141 -12.84 -6.08 7.84
C GLU A 141 -12.85 -6.31 9.36
N TYR A 142 -13.64 -7.26 9.84
CA TYR A 142 -13.65 -7.65 11.25
C TYR A 142 -12.27 -8.15 11.71
N SER A 143 -11.60 -8.97 10.89
CA SER A 143 -10.28 -9.53 11.22
C SER A 143 -9.20 -8.45 11.39
N ARG A 144 -9.28 -7.36 10.63
CA ARG A 144 -8.34 -6.22 10.72
C ARG A 144 -8.81 -5.09 11.63
N LYS A 145 -10.00 -5.19 12.24
CA LYS A 145 -10.56 -4.13 13.10
C LYS A 145 -9.61 -3.71 14.22
N ASN A 146 -8.99 -4.67 14.91
CA ASN A 146 -8.05 -4.36 15.99
C ASN A 146 -6.79 -3.63 15.48
N MET A 147 -6.34 -3.95 14.26
CA MET A 147 -5.22 -3.26 13.62
C MET A 147 -5.60 -1.82 13.29
N LYS A 148 -6.78 -1.60 12.70
CA LYS A 148 -7.28 -0.25 12.39
C LYS A 148 -7.38 0.60 13.65
N SER A 149 -8.01 0.09 14.70
CA SER A 149 -8.15 0.84 15.96
C SER A 149 -6.81 1.14 16.65
N ALA A 150 -5.81 0.26 16.52
CA ALA A 150 -4.48 0.54 17.06
C ALA A 150 -3.75 1.62 16.25
N LEU A 151 -3.82 1.53 14.91
CA LEU A 151 -3.23 2.53 14.01
C LEU A 151 -3.91 3.90 14.12
N GLU A 152 -5.23 3.95 14.29
CA GLU A 152 -5.98 5.19 14.51
C GLU A 152 -5.60 5.92 15.82
N ALA A 153 -5.09 5.17 16.81
CA ALA A 153 -4.62 5.72 18.07
C ALA A 153 -3.12 6.10 18.07
N SER A 154 -2.40 5.78 16.99
CA SER A 154 -0.98 6.07 16.84
C SER A 154 -0.74 7.53 16.42
N THR A 155 0.43 8.06 16.79
CA THR A 155 0.88 9.38 16.34
C THR A 155 1.55 9.36 14.97
N HIS A 156 2.15 8.23 14.56
CA HIS A 156 2.96 8.14 13.35
C HIS A 156 2.33 7.33 12.21
N PHE A 157 1.33 6.50 12.48
CA PHE A 157 0.76 5.59 11.47
C PHE A 157 -0.70 5.90 11.15
N HIS A 158 -1.12 5.55 9.94
CA HIS A 158 -2.51 5.69 9.48
C HIS A 158 -3.14 4.33 9.21
N ALA A 159 -4.43 4.20 9.54
CA ALA A 159 -5.22 3.00 9.27
C ALA A 159 -5.72 2.96 7.82
N PRO A 160 -5.82 1.77 7.20
CA PRO A 160 -6.38 1.63 5.86
C PRO A 160 -7.88 1.98 5.83
N SER A 161 -8.35 2.57 4.72
CA SER A 161 -9.79 2.82 4.53
C SER A 161 -10.55 1.55 4.12
N THR A 162 -11.87 1.65 3.99
CA THR A 162 -12.72 0.51 3.59
C THR A 162 -12.79 0.39 2.07
N ILE A 163 -13.09 -0.81 1.57
CA ILE A 163 -13.19 -1.02 0.13
C ILE A 163 -14.31 -0.20 -0.53
N GLU A 164 -15.39 0.09 0.20
CA GLU A 164 -16.48 0.97 -0.25
C GLU A 164 -16.00 2.40 -0.49
N LYS A 165 -15.13 2.93 0.39
CA LYS A 165 -14.55 4.27 0.23
C LYS A 165 -13.66 4.33 -1.01
N LYS A 166 -12.81 3.31 -1.20
CA LYS A 166 -11.96 3.15 -2.38
C LYS A 166 -12.79 3.05 -3.66
N ALA A 167 -13.86 2.25 -3.66
CA ALA A 167 -14.77 2.12 -4.80
C ALA A 167 -15.43 3.47 -5.16
N LYS A 168 -15.97 4.18 -4.18
CA LYS A 168 -16.55 5.51 -4.39
C LYS A 168 -15.53 6.50 -4.97
N LYS A 169 -14.28 6.43 -4.51
CA LYS A 169 -13.17 7.25 -5.01
C LYS A 169 -12.85 6.94 -6.47
N ALA A 170 -12.70 5.66 -6.81
CA ALA A 170 -12.44 5.24 -8.18
C ALA A 170 -13.52 5.72 -9.16
N GLN A 171 -14.79 5.68 -8.77
CA GLN A 171 -15.92 6.11 -9.62
C GLN A 171 -15.82 7.56 -10.09
N GLU A 172 -15.02 8.41 -9.44
CA GLU A 172 -14.78 9.79 -9.88
C GLU A 172 -14.00 9.86 -11.20
N LEU A 173 -13.16 8.85 -11.50
CA LEU A 173 -12.30 8.82 -12.68
C LEU A 173 -12.53 7.60 -13.59
N ILE A 174 -13.00 6.48 -13.04
CA ILE A 174 -13.10 5.22 -13.75
C ILE A 174 -14.27 4.35 -13.29
N SER A 175 -14.92 3.67 -14.24
CA SER A 175 -15.99 2.71 -13.93
C SER A 175 -15.44 1.52 -13.16
N LEU A 176 -16.19 1.08 -12.13
CA LEU A 176 -15.93 -0.15 -11.37
C LEU A 176 -16.11 -1.44 -12.20
N GLY A 177 -16.61 -1.33 -13.42
CA GLY A 177 -16.63 -2.42 -14.40
C GLY A 177 -15.24 -2.77 -14.93
N ASN A 178 -14.25 -1.89 -14.76
CA ASN A 178 -12.87 -2.20 -15.12
C ASN A 178 -12.24 -3.10 -14.05
N GLN A 179 -12.29 -4.42 -14.28
CA GLN A 179 -11.91 -5.43 -13.29
C GLN A 179 -10.77 -6.37 -13.76
N GLY A 180 -10.10 -6.05 -14.88
CA GLY A 180 -8.93 -6.79 -15.32
C GLY A 180 -7.73 -6.48 -14.41
N GLY A 181 -6.95 -7.50 -14.03
CA GLY A 181 -5.83 -7.32 -13.09
C GLY A 181 -6.28 -6.70 -11.77
N GLU A 182 -5.61 -5.62 -11.36
CA GLU A 182 -5.97 -4.78 -10.22
C GLU A 182 -7.16 -3.86 -10.52
N GLY A 183 -7.55 -3.70 -11.78
CA GLY A 183 -8.74 -2.97 -12.22
C GLY A 183 -8.83 -1.54 -11.67
N TRP A 184 -10.06 -1.12 -11.36
CA TRP A 184 -10.36 0.17 -10.76
C TRP A 184 -9.69 0.39 -9.40
N PHE A 185 -9.28 -0.69 -8.72
CA PHE A 185 -8.70 -0.62 -7.38
C PHE A 185 -7.32 0.03 -7.39
N LEU A 186 -6.52 -0.17 -8.44
CA LEU A 186 -5.24 0.53 -8.56
C LEU A 186 -5.40 2.05 -8.62
N THR A 187 -6.39 2.54 -9.39
CA THR A 187 -6.72 3.97 -9.44
C THR A 187 -7.14 4.48 -8.08
N ALA A 188 -7.99 3.72 -7.37
CA ALA A 188 -8.42 4.06 -6.02
C ALA A 188 -7.26 4.13 -5.03
N GLU A 189 -6.34 3.16 -5.05
CA GLU A 189 -5.15 3.14 -4.19
C GLU A 189 -4.32 4.41 -4.41
N MET A 190 -4.04 4.77 -5.68
CA MET A 190 -3.29 5.98 -5.99
C MET A 190 -3.99 7.24 -5.46
N MET A 191 -5.30 7.37 -5.67
CA MET A 191 -6.05 8.54 -5.22
C MET A 191 -6.14 8.64 -3.69
N GLU A 192 -6.33 7.52 -3.00
CA GLU A 192 -6.36 7.47 -1.54
C GLU A 192 -5.00 7.83 -0.93
N LEU A 193 -3.91 7.28 -1.46
CA LEU A 193 -2.56 7.61 -1.01
C LEU A 193 -2.27 9.10 -1.13
N ILE A 194 -2.72 9.73 -2.22
CA ILE A 194 -2.54 11.18 -2.41
C ILE A 194 -3.39 11.98 -1.41
N ASP A 195 -4.63 11.56 -1.13
CA ASP A 195 -5.45 12.19 -0.07
C ASP A 195 -4.79 12.07 1.30
N ASP A 196 -4.08 10.97 1.57
CA ASP A 196 -3.31 10.71 2.80
C ASP A 196 -1.93 11.41 2.81
N GLY A 197 -1.67 12.30 1.84
CA GLY A 197 -0.45 13.11 1.76
C GLY A 197 0.75 12.43 1.10
N VAL A 198 0.57 11.27 0.48
CA VAL A 198 1.59 10.54 -0.28
C VAL A 198 1.46 10.86 -1.77
N GLU A 199 2.02 12.01 -2.16
CA GLU A 199 1.89 12.53 -3.53
C GLU A 199 2.82 11.87 -4.55
N ASN A 200 3.86 11.18 -4.08
CA ASN A 200 4.84 10.51 -4.94
C ASN A 200 4.51 9.03 -5.04
N ILE A 201 4.40 8.50 -6.25
CA ILE A 201 3.96 7.13 -6.49
C ILE A 201 4.84 6.48 -7.56
N VAL A 202 5.41 5.31 -7.23
CA VAL A 202 5.98 4.40 -8.21
C VAL A 202 4.93 3.34 -8.56
N CYS A 203 4.46 3.37 -9.80
CA CYS A 203 3.49 2.42 -10.32
C CYS A 203 4.23 1.29 -11.06
N VAL A 204 4.36 0.14 -10.42
CA VAL A 204 5.12 -1.01 -10.90
C VAL A 204 4.26 -1.97 -11.70
N GLN A 205 4.81 -2.53 -12.78
CA GLN A 205 4.09 -3.50 -13.61
C GLN A 205 5.05 -4.41 -14.37
N PRO A 206 4.61 -5.63 -14.74
CA PRO A 206 5.29 -6.39 -15.76
C PRO A 206 5.09 -5.74 -17.15
N PHE A 207 6.02 -6.01 -18.07
CA PHE A 207 5.91 -5.51 -19.45
C PHE A 207 4.60 -5.97 -20.10
N ALA A 208 4.01 -5.09 -20.91
CA ALA A 208 2.76 -5.33 -21.65
C ALA A 208 1.52 -5.68 -20.79
N CYS A 209 1.49 -5.30 -19.50
CA CYS A 209 0.31 -5.47 -18.66
C CYS A 209 -0.86 -4.57 -19.13
N LEU A 210 -1.72 -5.09 -20.01
CA LEU A 210 -2.87 -4.36 -20.57
C LEU A 210 -3.77 -3.74 -19.50
N PRO A 211 -4.14 -4.43 -18.40
CA PRO A 211 -4.94 -3.80 -17.35
C PRO A 211 -4.27 -2.57 -16.74
N ASN A 212 -2.97 -2.66 -16.43
CA ASN A 212 -2.22 -1.54 -15.86
C ASN A 212 -2.01 -0.40 -16.88
N HIS A 213 -1.95 -0.71 -18.18
CA HIS A 213 -1.93 0.31 -19.22
C HIS A 213 -3.17 1.20 -19.18
N VAL A 214 -4.35 0.63 -18.92
CA VAL A 214 -5.60 1.41 -18.87
C VAL A 214 -5.81 2.02 -17.47
N MET A 215 -5.68 1.23 -16.41
CA MET A 215 -6.02 1.64 -15.03
C MET A 215 -4.88 2.35 -14.30
N GLY A 216 -3.63 2.00 -14.61
CA GLY A 216 -2.43 2.62 -14.04
C GLY A 216 -1.98 3.79 -14.90
N LYS A 217 -1.26 3.51 -15.99
CA LYS A 217 -0.69 4.50 -16.92
C LYS A 217 -1.76 5.45 -17.49
N GLY A 218 -2.89 4.90 -17.95
CA GLY A 218 -3.99 5.68 -18.52
C GLY A 218 -4.63 6.67 -17.54
N MET A 219 -4.61 6.36 -16.24
CA MET A 219 -5.21 7.21 -15.20
C MET A 219 -4.26 8.28 -14.65
N ILE A 220 -2.96 8.23 -14.97
CA ILE A 220 -1.99 9.24 -14.49
C ILE A 220 -2.41 10.66 -14.86
N LYS A 221 -2.86 10.89 -16.10
CA LYS A 221 -3.26 12.23 -16.56
C LYS A 221 -4.54 12.71 -15.84
N PRO A 222 -5.65 11.95 -15.79
CA PRO A 222 -6.82 12.30 -14.98
C PRO A 222 -6.49 12.56 -13.50
N ILE A 223 -5.65 11.71 -12.89
CA ILE A 223 -5.20 11.89 -11.50
C ILE A 223 -4.46 13.21 -11.35
N ARG A 224 -3.49 13.53 -12.22
CA ARG A 224 -2.74 14.80 -12.16
C ARG A 224 -3.61 16.04 -12.37
N GLN A 225 -4.67 15.94 -13.16
CA GLN A 225 -5.63 17.05 -13.32
C GLN A 225 -6.38 17.34 -12.02
N ARG A 226 -6.70 16.31 -11.25
CA ARG A 226 -7.35 16.42 -9.94
C ARG A 226 -6.36 16.76 -8.81
N TYR A 227 -5.16 16.22 -8.90
CA TYR A 227 -4.09 16.34 -7.92
C TYR A 227 -2.84 16.92 -8.58
N PRO A 228 -2.71 18.26 -8.67
CA PRO A 228 -1.62 18.90 -9.41
C PRO A 228 -0.22 18.56 -8.91
N LEU A 229 -0.09 18.17 -7.63
CA LEU A 229 1.16 17.77 -7.01
C LEU A 229 1.48 16.27 -7.18
N ALA A 230 0.59 15.48 -7.78
CA ALA A 230 0.79 14.05 -7.96
C ALA A 230 1.98 13.73 -8.88
N ASN A 231 3.01 13.15 -8.29
CA ASN A 231 4.25 12.75 -8.93
C ASN A 231 4.27 11.23 -9.15
N ILE A 232 3.64 10.78 -10.23
CA ILE A 232 3.50 9.35 -10.54
C ILE A 232 4.50 8.92 -11.62
N ALA A 233 5.33 7.92 -11.30
CA ALA A 233 6.31 7.31 -12.19
C ALA A 233 5.93 5.85 -12.50
N PRO A 234 5.50 5.53 -13.73
CA PRO A 234 5.30 4.14 -14.14
C PRO A 234 6.65 3.48 -14.47
N ILE A 235 6.88 2.31 -13.88
CA ILE A 235 8.10 1.52 -14.06
C ILE A 235 7.71 0.10 -14.49
N ASP A 236 8.31 -0.33 -15.59
CA ASP A 236 8.14 -1.67 -16.12
C ASP A 236 9.31 -2.53 -15.63
N TYR A 237 8.99 -3.62 -14.94
CA TYR A 237 9.95 -4.64 -14.51
C TYR A 237 9.83 -5.85 -15.44
N ASP A 238 10.87 -6.04 -16.25
CA ASP A 238 10.94 -7.10 -17.26
C ASP A 238 12.42 -7.44 -17.53
N PRO A 239 12.77 -8.70 -17.82
CA PRO A 239 14.15 -9.09 -18.12
C PRO A 239 14.76 -8.33 -19.32
N GLY A 240 13.93 -7.87 -20.26
CA GLY A 240 14.37 -7.09 -21.43
C GLY A 240 14.51 -5.59 -21.16
N ALA A 241 14.04 -5.08 -20.02
CA ALA A 241 14.16 -3.67 -19.65
C ALA A 241 15.47 -3.42 -18.88
N SER A 242 16.22 -2.39 -19.27
CA SER A 242 17.46 -2.03 -18.58
C SER A 242 17.18 -1.56 -17.14
N GLU A 243 17.83 -2.19 -16.17
CA GLU A 243 17.82 -1.78 -14.75
C GLU A 243 18.26 -0.32 -14.58
N VAL A 244 19.24 0.12 -15.37
CA VAL A 244 19.71 1.52 -15.37
C VAL A 244 18.58 2.49 -15.73
N ASN A 245 17.72 2.14 -16.69
CA ASN A 245 16.57 2.96 -17.06
C ASN A 245 15.53 3.03 -15.93
N GLN A 246 15.31 1.94 -15.20
CA GLN A 246 14.43 1.91 -14.02
C GLN A 246 14.97 2.83 -12.92
N LEU A 247 16.26 2.70 -12.58
CA LEU A 247 16.95 3.50 -11.56
C LEU A 247 16.94 5.00 -11.90
N ASN A 248 17.20 5.36 -13.15
CA ASN A 248 17.17 6.77 -13.59
C ASN A 248 15.79 7.40 -13.41
N ARG A 249 14.71 6.65 -13.71
CA ARG A 249 13.33 7.13 -13.49
C ARG A 249 13.02 7.33 -12.01
N ILE A 250 13.48 6.41 -11.16
CA ILE A 250 13.31 6.51 -9.70
C ILE A 250 14.04 7.75 -9.18
N LYS A 251 15.30 7.96 -9.56
CA LYS A 251 16.09 9.14 -9.15
C LYS A 251 15.46 10.45 -9.58
N LEU A 252 14.98 10.55 -10.82
CA LEU A 252 14.29 11.75 -11.32
C LEU A 252 12.97 12.02 -10.58
N MET A 253 12.21 10.97 -10.26
CA MET A 253 11.00 11.08 -9.45
C MET A 253 11.35 11.57 -8.04
N MET A 254 12.39 11.01 -7.42
CA MET A 254 12.87 11.40 -6.09
C MET A 254 13.36 12.84 -6.02
N GLU A 255 14.04 13.33 -7.05
CA GLU A 255 14.46 14.74 -7.12
C GLU A 255 13.25 15.69 -7.12
N THR A 256 12.20 15.31 -7.85
CA THR A 256 10.93 16.05 -7.83
C THR A 256 10.26 15.98 -6.46
N ALA A 257 10.30 14.82 -5.80
CA ALA A 257 9.74 14.61 -4.47
C ALA A 257 10.42 15.51 -3.41
N LYS A 258 11.77 15.55 -3.41
CA LYS A 258 12.58 16.39 -2.53
C LYS A 258 12.27 17.88 -2.74
N ARG A 259 12.28 18.34 -3.99
CA ARG A 259 11.95 19.72 -4.33
C ARG A 259 10.53 20.13 -3.89
N ASN A 260 9.55 19.24 -4.01
CA ASN A 260 8.18 19.51 -3.58
C ASN A 260 8.07 19.57 -2.05
N LEU A 261 8.84 18.75 -1.33
CA LEU A 261 8.91 18.79 0.12
C LEU A 261 9.54 20.09 0.63
N ASP A 262 10.60 20.57 -0.02
CA ASP A 262 11.28 21.83 0.32
C ASP A 262 10.35 23.05 0.11
N ARG A 263 9.49 23.01 -0.90
CA ARG A 263 8.49 24.07 -1.14
C ARG A 263 7.38 24.13 -0.10
N LYS A 264 7.14 23.03 0.62
CA LYS A 264 6.08 22.89 1.63
C LYS A 264 6.58 23.10 3.07
N SER A 265 7.90 23.06 3.26
CA SER A 265 8.55 23.17 4.58
C SER A 265 8.87 24.61 4.91
#